data_AF-A0A1I2KMY0-F1
#
_entry.id   AF-A0A1I2KMY0-F1
#
_cell.length_a   1.000
_cell.length_b   1.000
_cell.length_c   1.000
_cell.angle_alpha   90.00
_cell.angle_beta   90.00
_cell.angle_gamma   90.00
#
_symmetry.space_group_name_H-M   'P 1'
#
loop_
_entity.id
_entity.type
_entity.pdbx_description
1 polymer ?
#
loop_
_entity_poly.entity_id
_entity_poly.type
_entity_poly.pdbx_seq_one_letter_code
_entity_poly.pdbx_strand_id
1 'polypeptide(L)'
;MGKIHTHYDNLKVARGAPQEVIRAAYKALSQKYHPDKNPGDEKAARIMAIVNTAYGTLSDPQRRKEHDEWITQEEWEIEWLESTRHEPAHEPGWSDQLDLPRRRRVLKSWRFWGTVSGAAAAGWLGGVLTVTEPRAMSSVLAGAWGGKPPAELTATAAATPKIHPPRVEKVTPDDGWAVAKPYSPEPSIAAAAAPPIKVLALSQVVLPGAAVDCEAEVSPAVAPNGEPWPVQSGYVEGFPVGNKGEDMQLTLDNSANAAPVFIKVYDLERRSNVRYAYVQPHDKLVVDQLSNGKYEIRYQNLNLGAGQSGCTHKNG
;
A
#
# COMPACT_ATOMS: atom_id res chain seq x y z
N MET A 1 -12.02 14.43 -4.14
CA MET A 1 -12.37 13.63 -2.95
C MET A 1 -13.80 13.15 -3.05
N GLY A 2 -14.01 12.10 -3.85
CA GLY A 2 -15.24 11.32 -3.81
C GLY A 2 -15.39 10.69 -2.42
N LYS A 3 -16.39 11.12 -1.65
CA LYS A 3 -16.66 10.55 -0.33
C LYS A 3 -17.53 9.30 -0.48
N ILE A 4 -17.06 8.17 0.06
CA ILE A 4 -17.85 6.92 0.08
C ILE A 4 -19.05 7.09 0.99
N HIS A 5 -20.21 6.59 0.58
CA HIS A 5 -21.42 6.62 1.40
C HIS A 5 -21.46 5.40 2.32
N THR A 6 -21.35 5.62 3.63
CA THR A 6 -21.19 4.57 4.63
C THR A 6 -22.43 4.36 5.50
N HIS A 7 -22.46 3.31 6.33
CA HIS A 7 -23.51 3.16 7.35
C HIS A 7 -23.56 4.32 8.36
N TYR A 8 -22.44 5.00 8.61
CA TYR A 8 -22.42 6.19 9.46
C TYR A 8 -23.17 7.36 8.83
N ASP A 9 -23.02 7.56 7.51
CA ASP A 9 -23.74 8.60 6.77
C ASP A 9 -25.25 8.32 6.68
N ASN A 10 -25.65 7.03 6.67
CA ASN A 10 -27.04 6.61 6.74
C ASN A 10 -27.69 6.96 8.09
N LEU A 11 -26.96 6.74 9.20
CA LEU A 11 -27.40 7.12 10.55
C LEU A 11 -27.13 8.59 10.90
N LYS A 12 -26.49 9.36 10.00
CA LYS A 12 -26.12 10.77 10.21
C LYS A 12 -25.24 10.98 11.45
N VAL A 13 -24.32 10.05 11.70
CA VAL A 13 -23.35 10.10 12.80
C VAL A 13 -21.93 10.15 12.26
N ALA A 14 -20.99 10.61 13.09
CA ALA A 14 -19.57 10.54 12.76
C ALA A 14 -19.05 9.09 12.85
N ARG A 15 -18.01 8.75 12.06
CA ARG A 15 -17.34 7.44 12.09
C ARG A 15 -16.87 7.04 13.50
N GLY A 16 -16.34 8.02 14.25
CA GLY A 16 -15.90 7.85 15.64
C GLY A 16 -17.00 7.96 16.70
N ALA A 17 -18.29 7.94 16.33
CA ALA A 17 -19.37 8.11 17.30
C ALA A 17 -19.40 6.95 18.33
N PRO A 18 -19.62 7.23 19.62
CA PRO A 18 -19.77 6.19 20.62
C PRO A 18 -21.07 5.41 20.40
N GLN A 19 -21.14 4.20 20.94
CA GLN A 19 -22.26 3.28 20.73
C GLN A 19 -23.62 3.89 21.13
N GLU A 20 -23.61 4.71 22.19
CA GLU A 20 -24.79 5.40 22.70
C GLU A 20 -25.36 6.40 21.68
N VAL A 21 -24.49 7.11 20.97
CA VAL A 21 -24.88 8.07 19.93
C VAL A 21 -25.48 7.34 18.72
N ILE A 22 -24.90 6.20 18.34
CA ILE A 22 -25.43 5.35 17.25
C ILE A 22 -26.85 4.86 17.60
N ARG A 23 -27.05 4.40 18.84
CA ARG A 23 -28.37 3.96 19.33
C ARG A 23 -29.37 5.11 19.40
N ALA A 24 -28.94 6.28 19.86
CA ALA A 24 -29.80 7.47 19.92
C ALA A 24 -30.23 7.94 18.52
N ALA A 25 -29.28 7.97 17.56
CA ALA A 25 -29.55 8.34 16.17
C ALA A 25 -30.52 7.35 15.51
N TYR A 26 -30.32 6.05 15.70
CA TYR A 26 -31.24 5.02 15.24
C TYR A 26 -32.66 5.27 15.77
N LYS A 27 -32.82 5.44 17.09
CA LYS A 27 -34.12 5.68 17.71
C LYS A 27 -34.81 6.92 17.13
N ALA A 28 -34.08 8.02 16.93
CA ALA A 28 -34.62 9.24 16.36
C ALA A 28 -35.07 9.06 14.90
N LEU A 29 -34.26 8.40 14.07
CA LEU A 29 -34.58 8.13 12.67
C LEU A 29 -35.73 7.12 12.53
N SER A 30 -35.73 6.05 13.32
CA SER A 30 -36.82 5.08 13.34
C SER A 30 -38.14 5.70 13.74
N GLN A 31 -38.16 6.61 14.72
CA GLN A 31 -39.37 7.32 15.09
C GLN A 31 -39.86 8.30 14.02
N LYS A 32 -38.97 8.80 13.16
CA LYS A 32 -39.30 9.71 12.06
C LYS A 32 -39.85 8.95 10.85
N TYR A 33 -39.27 7.81 10.52
CA TYR A 33 -39.60 7.01 9.33
C TYR A 33 -40.41 5.74 9.64
N HIS A 34 -40.97 5.62 10.85
CA HIS A 34 -41.77 4.46 11.25
C HIS A 34 -42.98 4.26 10.32
N PRO A 35 -43.33 3.02 9.92
CA PRO A 35 -44.49 2.75 9.08
C PRO A 35 -45.80 3.24 9.71
N ASP A 36 -45.99 3.08 11.02
CA ASP A 36 -47.22 3.53 11.70
C ASP A 36 -47.45 5.04 11.61
N LYS A 37 -46.38 5.84 11.57
CA LYS A 37 -46.47 7.31 11.45
C LYS A 37 -46.50 7.79 10.00
N ASN A 38 -46.02 6.97 9.07
CA ASN A 38 -45.95 7.27 7.65
C ASN A 38 -46.63 6.16 6.82
N PRO A 39 -47.92 5.89 7.06
CA PRO A 39 -48.62 4.83 6.35
C PRO A 39 -48.70 5.16 4.85
N GLY A 40 -48.28 4.21 4.01
CA GLY A 40 -48.32 4.35 2.55
C GLY A 40 -47.19 5.17 1.93
N ASP A 41 -46.22 5.67 2.70
CA ASP A 41 -45.03 6.33 2.15
C ASP A 41 -43.91 5.33 1.86
N GLU A 42 -43.76 4.95 0.58
CA GLU A 42 -42.70 4.06 0.12
C GLU A 42 -41.29 4.62 0.38
N LYS A 43 -41.11 5.95 0.38
CA LYS A 43 -39.80 6.56 0.65
C LYS A 43 -39.42 6.39 2.11
N ALA A 44 -40.36 6.61 3.03
CA ALA A 44 -40.13 6.37 4.46
C ALA A 44 -39.80 4.90 4.72
N ALA A 45 -40.51 3.96 4.10
CA ALA A 45 -40.23 2.53 4.20
C ALA A 45 -38.81 2.18 3.72
N ARG A 46 -38.40 2.72 2.57
CA ARG A 46 -37.04 2.51 2.02
C ARG A 46 -35.96 3.09 2.95
N ILE A 47 -36.16 4.30 3.46
CA ILE A 47 -35.21 4.94 4.39
C ILE A 47 -35.11 4.12 5.67
N MET A 48 -36.25 3.67 6.22
CA MET A 48 -36.28 2.83 7.42
C MET A 48 -35.53 1.52 7.22
N ALA A 49 -35.66 0.87 6.05
CA ALA A 49 -34.89 -0.32 5.72
C ALA A 49 -33.38 -0.06 5.73
N ILE A 50 -32.93 1.04 5.12
CA ILE A 50 -31.51 1.44 5.11
C ILE A 50 -31.00 1.72 6.53
N VAL A 51 -31.79 2.43 7.34
CA VAL A 51 -31.47 2.75 8.74
C VAL A 51 -31.36 1.48 9.59
N ASN A 52 -32.25 0.51 9.40
CA ASN A 52 -32.20 -0.78 10.08
C ASN A 52 -30.93 -1.57 9.71
N THR A 53 -30.59 -1.64 8.43
CA THR A 53 -29.36 -2.32 7.98
C THR A 53 -28.11 -1.64 8.56
N ALA A 54 -28.06 -0.31 8.50
CA ALA A 54 -26.93 0.46 9.04
C ALA A 54 -26.76 0.24 10.55
N TYR A 55 -27.86 0.26 11.31
CA TYR A 55 -27.83 -0.04 12.74
C TYR A 55 -27.44 -1.49 13.01
N GLY A 56 -27.90 -2.45 12.21
CA GLY A 56 -27.50 -3.86 12.33
C GLY A 56 -25.99 -4.05 12.29
N THR A 57 -25.30 -3.39 11.34
CA THR A 57 -23.83 -3.45 11.22
C THR A 57 -23.12 -2.68 12.34
N LEU A 58 -23.58 -1.46 12.65
CA LEU A 58 -22.90 -0.57 13.60
C LEU A 58 -23.25 -0.85 15.08
N SER A 59 -24.28 -1.64 15.34
CA SER A 59 -24.71 -1.99 16.71
C SER A 59 -23.79 -3.00 17.38
N ASP A 60 -23.20 -3.89 16.58
CA ASP A 60 -22.31 -4.98 17.01
C ASP A 60 -20.84 -4.55 16.85
N PRO A 61 -20.04 -4.56 17.93
CA PRO A 61 -18.63 -4.15 17.87
C PRO A 61 -17.80 -4.91 16.83
N GLN A 62 -18.07 -6.21 16.62
CA GLN A 62 -17.29 -7.01 15.67
C GLN A 62 -17.61 -6.60 14.23
N ARG A 63 -18.89 -6.54 13.88
CA ARG A 63 -19.34 -6.11 12.54
C ARG A 63 -18.97 -4.66 12.24
N ARG A 64 -19.00 -3.81 13.27
CA ARG A 64 -18.54 -2.42 13.15
C ARG A 64 -17.05 -2.36 12.79
N LYS A 65 -16.21 -3.19 13.42
CA LYS A 65 -14.78 -3.26 13.12
C LYS A 65 -14.53 -3.73 11.68
N GLU A 66 -15.19 -4.79 11.25
CA GLU A 66 -15.10 -5.30 9.86
C GLU A 66 -15.52 -4.23 8.85
N HIS A 67 -16.59 -3.49 9.13
CA HIS A 67 -17.04 -2.37 8.30
C HIS A 67 -16.06 -1.18 8.32
N ASP A 68 -15.41 -0.89 9.44
CA ASP A 68 -14.39 0.16 9.53
C ASP A 68 -13.11 -0.22 8.77
N GLU A 69 -12.72 -1.49 8.78
CA GLU A 69 -11.62 -2.04 7.98
C GLU A 69 -11.94 -1.92 6.49
N TRP A 70 -13.16 -2.29 6.08
CA TRP A 70 -13.65 -2.10 4.71
C TRP A 70 -13.60 -0.62 4.28
N ILE A 71 -14.14 0.31 5.09
CA ILE A 71 -14.07 1.75 4.73
C ILE A 71 -12.64 2.19 4.48
N THR A 72 -11.69 1.75 5.31
CA THR A 72 -10.28 2.13 5.19
C THR A 72 -9.66 1.63 3.89
N GLN A 73 -10.00 0.41 3.47
CA GLN A 73 -9.53 -0.17 2.22
C GLN A 73 -10.06 0.61 1.01
N GLU A 74 -11.35 0.93 1.00
CA GLU A 74 -11.98 1.66 -0.09
C GLU A 74 -11.52 3.12 -0.17
N GLU A 75 -11.33 3.80 0.96
CA GLU A 75 -10.81 5.17 1.02
C GLU A 75 -9.41 5.25 0.39
N TRP A 76 -8.55 4.28 0.70
CA TRP A 76 -7.20 4.20 0.15
C TRP A 76 -7.22 3.93 -1.36
N GLU A 77 -8.14 3.09 -1.86
CA GLU A 77 -8.28 2.89 -3.30
C GLU A 77 -8.68 4.18 -4.03
N ILE A 78 -9.59 4.97 -3.46
CA ILE A 78 -10.02 6.25 -4.05
C ILE A 78 -8.87 7.26 -4.06
N GLU A 79 -8.14 7.38 -2.96
CA GLU A 79 -6.98 8.27 -2.88
C GLU A 79 -5.93 7.89 -3.93
N TRP A 80 -5.66 6.59 -4.07
CA TRP A 80 -4.77 6.10 -5.11
C TRP A 80 -5.26 6.43 -6.51
N LEU A 81 -6.55 6.19 -6.82
CA LEU A 81 -7.14 6.52 -8.12
C LEU A 81 -7.21 8.03 -8.41
N GLU A 82 -7.39 8.87 -7.39
CA GLU A 82 -7.33 10.33 -7.53
C GLU A 82 -5.89 10.79 -7.78
N SER A 83 -4.89 10.16 -7.15
CA SER A 83 -3.47 10.44 -7.40
C SER A 83 -3.04 10.09 -8.83
N THR A 84 -3.54 8.97 -9.38
CA THR A 84 -3.25 8.56 -10.77
C THR A 84 -4.04 9.35 -11.82
N ARG A 85 -5.08 10.09 -11.43
CA ARG A 85 -5.90 10.90 -12.35
C ARG A 85 -5.40 12.32 -12.56
N HIS A 86 -4.43 12.77 -11.77
CA HIS A 86 -3.75 14.03 -12.01
C HIS A 86 -2.64 13.83 -13.05
N GLU A 87 -3.02 13.52 -14.28
CA GLU A 87 -2.30 14.15 -15.39
C GLU A 87 -2.62 15.65 -15.29
N PRO A 88 -1.64 16.56 -15.34
CA PRO A 88 -1.97 17.95 -15.61
C PRO A 88 -2.65 17.95 -16.97
N ALA A 89 -3.95 18.28 -17.02
CA ALA A 89 -4.62 18.52 -18.27
C ALA A 89 -3.75 19.48 -19.08
N HIS A 90 -3.08 18.95 -20.11
CA HIS A 90 -2.33 19.74 -21.06
C HIS A 90 -3.37 20.50 -21.88
N GLU A 91 -3.76 21.67 -21.38
CA GLU A 91 -4.48 22.66 -22.17
C GLU A 91 -3.56 23.06 -23.34
N PRO A 92 -3.94 22.83 -24.60
CA PRO A 92 -3.12 23.25 -25.71
C PRO A 92 -3.26 24.76 -25.88
N GLY A 93 -2.24 25.46 -25.41
CA GLY A 93 -1.88 26.81 -25.82
C GLY A 93 -2.47 27.91 -24.96
N TRP A 94 -1.60 28.63 -24.25
CA TRP A 94 -1.45 30.09 -24.33
C TRP A 94 0.00 30.43 -23.93
N SER A 95 0.59 31.35 -24.69
CA SER A 95 1.94 31.90 -24.59
C SER A 95 2.48 32.09 -23.17
N ASP A 96 3.79 31.83 -23.02
CA ASP A 96 4.68 32.33 -21.97
C ASP A 96 4.42 33.81 -21.66
N GLN A 97 3.53 34.07 -20.72
CA GLN A 97 3.47 35.31 -19.97
C GLN A 97 3.47 34.91 -18.50
N LEU A 98 4.67 34.61 -17.99
CA LEU A 98 4.90 34.43 -16.56
C LEU A 98 4.57 35.74 -15.85
N ASP A 99 3.33 35.86 -15.36
CA ASP A 99 2.97 36.82 -14.32
C ASP A 99 3.61 36.36 -13.01
N LEU A 100 4.89 36.74 -12.85
CA LEU A 100 5.55 36.77 -11.55
C LEU A 100 4.65 37.53 -10.56
N PRO A 101 4.48 37.06 -9.31
CA PRO A 101 3.71 37.79 -8.33
C PRO A 101 4.30 39.19 -8.23
N ARG A 102 3.48 40.18 -8.60
CA ARG A 102 3.77 41.61 -8.52
C ARG A 102 4.24 41.87 -7.10
N ARG A 103 5.57 41.87 -6.88
CA ARG A 103 6.20 42.24 -5.60
C ARG A 103 5.51 43.53 -5.19
N ARG A 104 4.69 43.46 -4.13
CA ARG A 104 4.11 44.67 -3.54
C ARG A 104 5.29 45.57 -3.27
N ARG A 105 5.25 46.75 -3.89
CA ARG A 105 6.28 47.78 -3.82
C ARG A 105 6.22 48.39 -2.43
N VAL A 106 6.72 47.67 -1.41
CA VAL A 106 6.85 48.18 -0.03
C VAL A 106 8.02 49.17 0.07
N LEU A 107 8.86 49.27 -0.97
CA LEU A 107 10.02 50.16 -1.05
C LEU A 107 9.72 51.59 -1.52
N LYS A 108 8.49 52.11 -1.33
CA LYS A 108 8.19 53.52 -1.66
C LYS A 108 7.36 54.22 -0.59
N SER A 109 7.78 54.15 0.67
CA SER A 109 7.42 55.16 1.66
C SER A 109 8.69 55.66 2.36
N TRP A 110 9.13 56.88 1.99
CA TRP A 110 10.21 57.60 2.69
C TRP A 110 9.93 57.73 4.20
N ARG A 111 8.65 57.70 4.56
CA ARG A 111 8.16 57.68 5.94
C ARG A 111 8.56 56.42 6.73
N PHE A 112 8.65 55.24 6.10
CA PHE A 112 9.07 54.00 6.76
C PHE A 112 10.57 54.00 7.08
N TRP A 113 11.41 54.45 6.15
CA TRP A 113 12.85 54.59 6.40
C TRP A 113 13.17 55.72 7.40
N GLY A 114 12.36 56.78 7.42
CA GLY A 114 12.46 57.83 8.45
C GLY A 114 12.21 57.30 9.87
N THR A 115 11.19 56.47 10.07
CA THR A 115 10.89 55.88 11.40
C THR A 115 11.95 54.87 11.84
N VAL A 116 12.43 54.03 10.93
CA VAL A 116 13.47 53.04 11.23
C VAL A 116 14.80 53.71 11.62
N SER A 117 15.18 54.79 10.93
CA SER A 117 16.42 55.52 11.22
C SER A 117 16.34 56.28 12.55
N GLY A 118 15.18 56.86 12.89
CA GLY A 118 14.98 57.56 14.17
C GLY A 118 15.11 56.63 15.39
N ALA A 119 14.57 55.40 15.30
CA ALA A 119 14.68 54.41 16.37
C ALA A 119 16.13 53.93 16.56
N ALA A 120 16.87 53.73 15.48
CA ALA A 120 18.28 53.33 15.55
C ALA A 120 19.16 54.42 16.20
N ALA A 121 18.92 55.71 15.88
CA ALA A 121 19.65 56.82 16.48
C ALA A 121 19.39 56.97 17.99
N ALA A 122 18.13 56.78 18.42
CA ALA A 122 17.76 56.79 19.84
C ALA A 122 18.42 55.62 20.61
N GLY A 123 18.47 54.43 20.01
CA GLY A 123 19.17 53.27 20.59
C GLY A 123 20.69 53.49 20.73
N TRP A 124 21.31 54.16 19.75
CA TRP A 124 22.74 54.49 19.80
C TRP A 124 23.07 55.49 20.91
N LEU A 125 22.26 56.54 21.07
CA LEU A 125 22.42 57.52 22.15
C LEU A 125 22.23 56.90 23.54
N GLY A 126 21.29 55.96 23.70
CA GLY A 126 21.10 55.22 24.95
C GLY A 126 22.26 54.27 25.30
N GLY A 127 22.88 53.66 24.29
CA GLY A 127 24.07 52.81 24.47
C GLY A 127 25.32 53.57 24.90
N VAL A 128 25.51 54.80 24.40
CA VAL A 128 26.69 55.63 24.76
C VAL A 128 26.63 56.15 26.20
N LEU A 129 25.44 56.27 26.79
CA LEU A 129 25.26 56.76 28.17
C LEU A 129 25.36 55.67 29.25
N THR A 130 25.50 54.39 28.89
CA THR A 130 25.52 53.27 29.85
C THR A 130 26.83 52.48 29.88
N VAL A 131 27.83 52.87 29.08
CA VAL A 131 29.15 52.21 29.03
C VAL A 131 30.23 53.14 29.56
N THR A 132 30.19 53.42 30.86
CA THR A 132 31.38 53.84 31.61
C THR A 132 31.40 53.10 32.93
N GLU A 133 32.04 51.93 32.94
CA GLU A 133 33.09 51.56 33.90
C GLU A 133 33.60 50.13 33.62
N PRO A 134 34.91 49.92 33.45
CA PRO A 134 35.47 48.60 33.16
C PRO A 134 35.82 47.87 34.45
N ARG A 135 35.29 46.66 34.67
CA ARG A 135 35.87 45.70 35.63
C ARG A 135 36.38 44.47 34.89
N ALA A 136 37.65 44.18 35.19
CA ALA A 136 38.51 43.19 34.55
C ALA A 136 37.98 41.75 34.68
N MET A 137 38.24 40.97 33.64
CA MET A 137 38.01 39.54 33.57
C MET A 137 39.02 38.77 34.43
N SER A 138 38.59 37.65 35.03
CA SER A 138 39.48 36.56 35.45
C SER A 138 39.21 35.34 34.56
N SER A 139 40.24 34.91 33.85
CA SER A 139 40.29 33.75 32.97
C SER A 139 40.41 32.45 33.79
N VAL A 140 39.52 31.48 33.52
CA VAL A 140 39.69 30.10 34.00
C VAL A 140 39.45 29.12 32.84
N LEU A 141 40.58 28.64 32.33
CA LEU A 141 40.90 27.29 31.85
C LEU A 141 40.15 26.70 30.64
N ALA A 142 40.80 26.85 29.48
CA ALA A 142 40.84 25.85 28.43
C ALA A 142 41.86 24.75 28.80
N GLY A 143 41.48 23.49 28.61
CA GLY A 143 42.41 22.36 28.73
C GLY A 143 41.71 21.02 28.92
N ALA A 144 41.34 20.35 27.82
CA ALA A 144 40.94 18.94 27.85
C ALA A 144 40.99 18.29 26.46
N TRP A 145 42.17 18.20 25.85
CA TRP A 145 42.45 17.23 24.79
C TRP A 145 43.57 16.31 25.30
N GLY A 146 43.21 15.08 25.67
CA GLY A 146 44.14 14.14 26.29
C GLY A 146 43.54 12.76 26.57
N GLY A 147 43.46 11.94 25.52
CA GLY A 147 43.79 10.51 25.49
C GLY A 147 43.04 9.49 26.36
N LYS A 148 42.51 8.43 25.72
CA LYS A 148 42.99 7.04 25.90
C LYS A 148 42.32 6.05 24.93
N PRO A 149 43.07 5.15 24.26
CA PRO A 149 42.53 3.93 23.65
C PRO A 149 42.45 2.77 24.67
N PRO A 150 41.60 1.74 24.45
CA PRO A 150 41.47 0.61 25.37
C PRO A 150 42.59 -0.42 25.20
N ALA A 151 43.13 -0.86 26.35
CA ALA A 151 43.95 -2.05 26.56
C ALA A 151 43.14 -3.31 26.19
N GLU A 152 43.65 -4.20 25.34
CA GLU A 152 44.64 -5.25 25.65
C GLU A 152 44.11 -6.26 26.68
N LEU A 153 43.43 -7.30 26.17
CA LEU A 153 43.16 -8.53 26.90
C LEU A 153 43.97 -9.65 26.25
N THR A 154 44.83 -10.21 27.09
CA THR A 154 45.84 -11.23 26.88
C THR A 154 45.32 -12.49 26.19
N ALA A 155 46.03 -12.90 25.14
CA ALA A 155 46.00 -14.25 24.59
C ALA A 155 46.82 -15.20 25.48
N THR A 156 46.25 -16.33 25.85
CA THR A 156 47.03 -17.53 26.23
C THR A 156 46.73 -18.61 25.19
N ALA A 157 47.82 -19.22 24.72
CA ALA A 157 47.91 -20.07 23.55
C ALA A 157 47.16 -21.41 23.65
N ALA A 158 46.67 -21.91 22.50
CA ALA A 158 46.76 -23.33 22.13
C ALA A 158 46.38 -23.58 20.65
N ALA A 159 47.40 -23.98 19.88
CA ALA A 159 47.44 -24.92 18.75
C ALA A 159 46.19 -25.22 17.87
N THR A 160 46.37 -25.04 16.56
CA THR A 160 45.70 -25.75 15.45
C THR A 160 46.53 -26.97 14.99
N PRO A 161 46.09 -27.81 14.02
CA PRO A 161 44.74 -28.37 13.78
C PRO A 161 44.81 -29.91 13.54
N LYS A 162 43.71 -30.67 13.69
CA LYS A 162 43.55 -31.98 13.01
C LYS A 162 42.10 -32.23 12.60
N ILE A 163 41.91 -32.34 11.29
CA ILE A 163 40.72 -32.78 10.57
C ILE A 163 40.68 -34.31 10.63
N HIS A 164 39.54 -34.92 10.99
CA HIS A 164 39.19 -36.32 10.69
C HIS A 164 37.66 -36.47 10.46
N PRO A 165 37.22 -37.44 9.65
CA PRO A 165 35.93 -37.45 8.93
C PRO A 165 34.73 -37.99 9.75
N PRO A 166 33.48 -37.80 9.28
CA PRO A 166 32.30 -38.28 9.98
C PRO A 166 32.16 -39.81 9.93
N ARG A 167 31.76 -40.35 11.09
CA ARG A 167 31.53 -41.76 11.38
C ARG A 167 30.19 -42.21 10.80
N VAL A 168 30.25 -43.25 9.97
CA VAL A 168 29.10 -44.02 9.49
C VAL A 168 28.52 -44.83 10.64
N GLU A 169 27.23 -44.66 10.90
CA GLU A 169 26.47 -45.47 11.86
C GLU A 169 25.97 -46.73 11.14
N LYS A 170 26.49 -47.88 11.54
CA LYS A 170 25.99 -49.20 11.11
C LYS A 170 24.97 -49.68 12.12
N VAL A 171 23.76 -49.94 11.64
CA VAL A 171 22.77 -50.76 12.33
C VAL A 171 23.06 -52.23 12.00
N THR A 172 23.17 -53.08 13.02
CA THR A 172 23.21 -54.54 12.91
C THR A 172 22.23 -55.17 13.91
N PRO A 173 21.83 -56.43 13.66
CA PRO A 173 20.45 -56.91 13.74
C PRO A 173 20.17 -57.76 14.99
N ASP A 174 19.01 -58.42 14.97
CA ASP A 174 18.45 -59.47 15.86
C ASP A 174 17.20 -58.94 16.59
N ASP A 175 16.02 -59.55 16.55
CA ASP A 175 15.54 -60.79 15.96
C ASP A 175 14.00 -60.65 15.88
N GLY A 176 13.39 -61.03 14.75
CA GLY A 176 11.96 -60.80 14.53
C GLY A 176 11.38 -61.61 13.37
N TRP A 177 11.57 -62.92 13.42
CA TRP A 177 10.75 -63.98 12.82
C TRP A 177 9.75 -63.59 11.71
N ALA A 178 10.12 -63.80 10.45
CA ALA A 178 9.15 -64.13 9.40
C ALA A 178 9.83 -64.88 8.25
N VAL A 179 9.53 -66.18 8.15
CA VAL A 179 9.93 -67.06 7.05
C VAL A 179 9.35 -66.53 5.72
N ALA A 180 10.20 -66.31 4.73
CA ALA A 180 9.80 -65.95 3.38
C ALA A 180 9.11 -67.14 2.69
N LYS A 181 7.88 -66.95 2.22
CA LYS A 181 7.27 -67.79 1.16
C LYS A 181 7.68 -67.24 -0.22
N PRO A 182 7.91 -68.10 -1.22
CA PRO A 182 8.29 -67.66 -2.54
C PRO A 182 7.13 -66.98 -3.26
N TYR A 183 7.48 -65.90 -3.96
CA TYR A 183 6.65 -65.04 -4.78
C TYR A 183 5.73 -65.83 -5.72
N SER A 184 4.41 -65.57 -5.63
CA SER A 184 3.43 -65.84 -6.70
C SER A 184 2.84 -64.49 -7.09
N PRO A 185 2.75 -64.15 -8.39
CA PRO A 185 2.22 -62.87 -8.82
C PRO A 185 0.69 -62.89 -8.75
N GLU A 186 0.10 -62.08 -7.87
CA GLU A 186 -1.33 -61.76 -7.89
C GLU A 186 -1.59 -60.43 -8.61
N PRO A 187 -2.78 -60.26 -9.21
CA PRO A 187 -2.97 -59.41 -10.37
C PRO A 187 -2.96 -57.93 -10.02
N SER A 188 -2.52 -57.14 -11.00
CA SER A 188 -2.49 -55.69 -11.03
C SER A 188 -3.61 -55.05 -10.20
N ILE A 189 -3.23 -54.44 -9.08
CA ILE A 189 -4.01 -53.33 -8.52
C ILE A 189 -3.97 -52.26 -9.61
N ALA A 190 -5.08 -52.16 -10.34
CA ALA A 190 -5.32 -51.09 -11.28
C ALA A 190 -4.93 -49.78 -10.59
N ALA A 191 -4.08 -49.01 -11.27
CA ALA A 191 -3.74 -47.67 -10.90
C ALA A 191 -5.02 -46.96 -10.44
N ALA A 192 -5.09 -46.65 -9.15
CA ALA A 192 -6.08 -45.70 -8.65
C ALA A 192 -5.78 -44.41 -9.43
N ALA A 193 -6.58 -44.16 -10.47
CA ALA A 193 -6.47 -42.96 -11.26
C ALA A 193 -6.52 -41.80 -10.27
N ALA A 194 -5.48 -40.96 -10.29
CA ALA A 194 -5.53 -39.66 -9.64
C ALA A 194 -6.89 -39.02 -9.98
N PRO A 195 -7.59 -38.44 -9.00
CA PRO A 195 -8.93 -37.90 -9.25
C PRO A 195 -8.85 -36.98 -10.48
N PRO A 196 -9.77 -37.10 -11.44
CA PRO A 196 -9.74 -36.27 -12.63
C PRO A 196 -9.75 -34.81 -12.19
N ILE A 197 -8.67 -34.10 -12.46
CA ILE A 197 -8.56 -32.66 -12.23
C ILE A 197 -9.67 -32.04 -13.08
N LYS A 198 -10.75 -31.65 -12.41
CA LYS A 198 -11.90 -31.03 -13.05
C LYS A 198 -11.52 -29.56 -13.28
N VAL A 199 -10.86 -29.30 -14.42
CA VAL A 199 -10.53 -27.95 -14.84
C VAL A 199 -11.85 -27.27 -15.23
N LEU A 200 -12.47 -26.56 -14.28
CA LEU A 200 -13.81 -26.01 -14.43
C LEU A 200 -13.84 -24.75 -15.31
N ALA A 201 -12.75 -23.97 -15.35
CA ALA A 201 -12.45 -23.01 -16.42
C ALA A 201 -11.02 -22.48 -16.25
N LEU A 202 -10.24 -22.50 -17.33
CA LEU A 202 -8.98 -21.76 -17.44
C LEU A 202 -9.23 -20.57 -18.36
N SER A 203 -9.09 -19.36 -17.83
CA SER A 203 -9.08 -18.15 -18.65
C SER A 203 -7.64 -17.65 -18.74
N GLN A 204 -7.11 -17.52 -19.96
CA GLN A 204 -5.81 -16.89 -20.18
C GLN A 204 -6.04 -15.47 -20.69
N VAL A 205 -5.43 -14.51 -20.01
CA VAL A 205 -5.42 -13.11 -20.42
C VAL A 205 -4.02 -12.77 -20.87
N VAL A 206 -3.87 -12.57 -22.19
CA VAL A 206 -2.63 -12.04 -22.78
C VAL A 206 -2.70 -10.53 -22.70
N LEU A 207 -1.76 -9.93 -21.99
CA LEU A 207 -1.71 -8.49 -21.82
C LEU A 207 -1.21 -7.85 -23.14
N PRO A 208 -1.94 -6.88 -23.72
CA PRO A 208 -1.51 -6.18 -24.91
C PRO A 208 -0.11 -5.57 -24.72
N GLY A 209 0.73 -5.72 -25.74
CA GLY A 209 2.04 -5.07 -25.80
C GLY A 209 1.88 -3.55 -25.77
N ALA A 210 2.35 -2.88 -24.72
CA ALA A 210 2.52 -1.43 -24.79
C ALA A 210 3.85 -1.11 -25.47
N ALA A 211 3.82 -0.21 -26.45
CA ALA A 211 5.04 0.38 -26.97
C ALA A 211 5.77 1.07 -25.81
N VAL A 212 7.10 0.98 -25.80
CA VAL A 212 7.92 1.70 -24.82
C VAL A 212 7.85 3.17 -25.19
N ASP A 213 6.90 3.90 -24.60
CA ASP A 213 6.84 5.35 -24.75
C ASP A 213 8.03 5.93 -23.96
N CYS A 214 9.04 6.42 -24.68
CA CYS A 214 10.23 7.01 -24.08
C CYS A 214 9.93 8.29 -23.27
N GLU A 215 8.71 8.81 -23.36
CA GLU A 215 8.20 9.95 -22.57
C GLU A 215 7.34 9.52 -21.37
N ALA A 216 7.20 8.21 -21.12
CA ALA A 216 6.36 7.71 -20.04
C ALA A 216 6.90 8.13 -18.66
N GLU A 217 6.00 8.73 -17.87
CA GLU A 217 6.27 9.10 -16.49
C GLU A 217 6.90 7.95 -15.71
N VAL A 218 7.97 8.26 -14.97
CA VAL A 218 8.69 7.29 -14.14
C VAL A 218 7.68 6.66 -13.18
N SER A 219 7.45 5.35 -13.31
CA SER A 219 6.55 4.65 -12.41
C SER A 219 7.11 4.68 -10.99
N PRO A 220 6.26 4.73 -9.96
CA PRO A 220 6.73 4.81 -8.58
C PRO A 220 7.62 3.59 -8.26
N ALA A 221 8.75 3.85 -7.61
CA ALA A 221 9.70 2.82 -7.19
C ALA A 221 9.10 1.81 -6.17
N VAL A 222 7.92 2.13 -5.65
CA VAL A 222 7.22 1.44 -4.57
C VAL A 222 5.76 1.23 -4.99
N ALA A 223 5.17 0.13 -4.53
CA ALA A 223 3.77 -0.17 -4.79
C ALA A 223 2.83 0.83 -4.09
N PRO A 224 1.54 0.90 -4.48
CA PRO A 224 0.57 1.86 -3.94
C PRO A 224 0.40 1.88 -2.42
N ASN A 225 0.85 0.82 -1.76
CA ASN A 225 0.79 0.59 -0.33
C ASN A 225 2.05 0.97 0.42
N GLY A 226 3.05 1.50 -0.27
CA GLY A 226 4.35 1.79 0.34
C GLY A 226 5.26 0.57 0.48
N GLU A 227 4.82 -0.62 0.08
CA GLU A 227 5.66 -1.82 0.04
C GLU A 227 6.51 -1.85 -1.25
N PRO A 228 7.75 -2.36 -1.20
CA PRO A 228 8.56 -2.51 -2.38
C PRO A 228 7.92 -3.47 -3.38
N TRP A 229 8.18 -3.26 -4.68
CA TRP A 229 7.74 -4.20 -5.69
C TRP A 229 8.38 -5.59 -5.46
N PRO A 230 7.60 -6.68 -5.58
CA PRO A 230 8.15 -8.04 -5.45
C PRO A 230 9.29 -8.31 -6.45
N VAL A 231 10.27 -9.09 -6.02
CA VAL A 231 11.41 -9.50 -6.88
C VAL A 231 11.00 -10.61 -7.87
N GLN A 232 9.85 -11.24 -7.67
CA GLN A 232 9.32 -12.32 -8.50
C GLN A 232 7.84 -12.04 -8.81
N SER A 233 7.33 -12.62 -9.89
CA SER A 233 5.90 -12.55 -10.18
C SER A 233 5.10 -13.19 -9.05
N GLY A 234 4.09 -12.49 -8.56
CA GLY A 234 3.32 -12.91 -7.40
C GLY A 234 2.32 -11.86 -6.93
N TYR A 235 1.71 -12.11 -5.77
CA TYR A 235 0.85 -11.12 -5.13
C TYR A 235 1.71 -10.03 -4.48
N VAL A 236 1.24 -8.79 -4.56
CA VAL A 236 1.92 -7.67 -3.89
C VAL A 236 1.61 -7.76 -2.40
N GLU A 237 2.65 -7.81 -1.57
CA GLU A 237 2.52 -7.86 -0.11
C GLU A 237 1.69 -6.68 0.41
N GLY A 238 0.92 -6.86 1.48
CA GLY A 238 0.10 -5.80 2.07
C GLY A 238 -1.27 -5.55 1.40
N PHE A 239 -1.53 -6.11 0.21
CA PHE A 239 -2.87 -6.07 -0.39
C PHE A 239 -3.74 -7.25 0.06
N PRO A 240 -5.06 -7.05 0.26
CA PRO A 240 -5.96 -8.12 0.62
C PRO A 240 -6.14 -9.12 -0.53
N VAL A 241 -6.06 -10.41 -0.19
CA VAL A 241 -6.34 -11.53 -1.10
C VAL A 241 -7.77 -12.02 -0.80
N GLY A 242 -8.76 -11.44 -1.50
CA GLY A 242 -10.19 -11.71 -1.32
C GLY A 242 -10.76 -12.58 -2.43
N ASN A 243 -11.90 -13.27 -2.24
CA ASN A 243 -12.42 -14.30 -3.16
C ASN A 243 -11.53 -15.57 -3.15
N LYS A 244 -11.93 -16.55 -2.34
CA LYS A 244 -11.23 -17.84 -2.12
C LYS A 244 -12.12 -18.99 -2.58
N GLY A 245 -12.43 -19.03 -3.87
CA GLY A 245 -13.17 -20.14 -4.48
C GLY A 245 -12.26 -21.32 -4.80
N GLU A 246 -12.80 -22.35 -5.44
CA GLU A 246 -12.04 -23.52 -5.92
C GLU A 246 -12.27 -23.79 -7.42
N ASP A 247 -13.13 -22.99 -8.06
CA ASP A 247 -13.73 -23.35 -9.34
C ASP A 247 -13.03 -22.72 -10.56
N MET A 248 -12.30 -21.62 -10.37
CA MET A 248 -11.67 -20.89 -11.47
C MET A 248 -10.20 -20.57 -11.23
N GLN A 249 -9.45 -20.60 -12.33
CA GLN A 249 -8.06 -20.22 -12.41
C GLN A 249 -7.85 -19.27 -13.59
N LEU A 250 -7.12 -18.19 -13.33
CA LEU A 250 -6.83 -17.13 -14.27
C LEU A 250 -5.32 -17.07 -14.50
N THR A 251 -4.87 -17.22 -15.74
CA THR A 251 -3.46 -17.08 -16.10
C THR A 251 -3.22 -15.68 -16.68
N LEU A 252 -2.42 -14.90 -15.97
CA LEU A 252 -1.98 -13.57 -16.36
C LEU A 252 -0.66 -13.70 -17.13
N ASP A 253 -0.70 -13.46 -18.44
CA ASP A 253 0.44 -13.67 -19.33
C ASP A 253 1.07 -12.34 -19.74
N ASN A 254 2.23 -12.03 -19.14
CA ASN A 254 3.04 -10.87 -19.45
C ASN A 254 4.24 -11.22 -20.35
N SER A 255 4.21 -12.36 -21.04
CA SER A 255 5.35 -12.82 -21.84
C SER A 255 5.76 -11.88 -22.98
N ALA A 256 4.81 -11.09 -23.48
CA ALA A 256 4.99 -10.17 -24.60
C ALA A 256 5.56 -8.79 -24.22
N ASN A 257 5.56 -8.44 -22.92
CA ASN A 257 6.01 -7.11 -22.47
C ASN A 257 7.43 -7.14 -21.90
N ALA A 258 8.18 -6.09 -22.20
CA ALA A 258 9.52 -5.86 -21.66
C ALA A 258 9.52 -5.16 -20.29
N ALA A 259 8.36 -4.62 -19.87
CA ALA A 259 8.17 -3.98 -18.58
C ALA A 259 7.38 -4.89 -17.62
N PRO A 260 7.65 -4.82 -16.31
CA PRO A 260 6.78 -5.45 -15.32
C PRO A 260 5.40 -4.79 -15.34
N VAL A 261 4.38 -5.54 -14.95
CA VAL A 261 2.99 -5.09 -14.97
C VAL A 261 2.37 -5.29 -13.59
N PHE A 262 1.69 -4.24 -13.13
CA PHE A 262 0.81 -4.31 -11.97
C PHE A 262 -0.62 -4.57 -12.44
N ILE A 263 -1.26 -5.59 -11.87
CA ILE A 263 -2.56 -6.09 -12.30
C ILE A 263 -3.51 -6.11 -11.12
N LYS A 264 -4.71 -5.56 -11.33
CA LYS A 264 -5.85 -5.62 -10.42
C LYS A 264 -6.93 -6.50 -11.03
N VAL A 265 -7.34 -7.51 -10.27
CA VAL A 265 -8.47 -8.37 -10.62
C VAL A 265 -9.70 -7.84 -9.89
N TYR A 266 -10.69 -7.38 -10.66
CA TYR A 266 -11.96 -6.87 -10.14
C TYR A 266 -13.08 -7.88 -10.39
N ASP A 267 -13.81 -8.22 -9.33
CA ASP A 267 -14.99 -9.08 -9.43
C ASP A 267 -16.22 -8.20 -9.68
N LEU A 268 -16.87 -8.38 -10.82
CA LEU A 268 -18.03 -7.58 -11.24
C LEU A 268 -19.28 -7.90 -10.42
N GLU A 269 -19.39 -9.12 -9.88
CA GLU A 269 -20.55 -9.53 -9.08
C GLU A 269 -20.45 -8.96 -7.67
N ARG A 270 -19.25 -9.04 -7.07
CA ARG A 270 -18.96 -8.47 -5.74
C ARG A 270 -18.67 -6.97 -5.77
N ARG A 271 -18.48 -6.40 -6.97
CA ARG A 271 -18.11 -5.00 -7.20
C ARG A 271 -16.89 -4.55 -6.38
N SER A 272 -15.89 -5.42 -6.26
CA SER A 272 -14.68 -5.18 -5.45
C SER A 272 -13.43 -5.76 -6.11
N ASN A 273 -12.27 -5.18 -5.80
CA ASN A 273 -10.99 -5.79 -6.16
C ASN A 273 -10.72 -7.01 -5.27
N VAL A 274 -10.32 -8.10 -5.90
CA VAL A 274 -10.14 -9.40 -5.23
C VAL A 274 -8.69 -9.85 -5.19
N ARG A 275 -7.87 -9.42 -6.16
CA ARG A 275 -6.44 -9.76 -6.23
C ARG A 275 -5.63 -8.59 -6.78
N TYR A 276 -4.42 -8.45 -6.26
CA TYR A 276 -3.40 -7.51 -6.71
C TYR A 276 -2.14 -8.29 -7.03
N ALA A 277 -1.78 -8.35 -8.30
CA ALA A 277 -0.67 -9.13 -8.81
C ALA A 277 0.40 -8.24 -9.42
N TYR A 278 1.65 -8.64 -9.26
CA TYR A 278 2.80 -8.11 -9.95
C TYR A 278 3.36 -9.21 -10.84
N VAL A 279 3.56 -8.92 -12.12
CA VAL A 279 4.11 -9.89 -13.08
C VAL A 279 5.32 -9.27 -13.74
N GLN A 280 6.44 -9.98 -13.72
CA GLN A 280 7.70 -9.54 -14.32
C GLN A 280 7.65 -9.50 -15.85
N PRO A 281 8.59 -8.77 -16.48
CA PRO A 281 8.79 -8.88 -17.92
C PRO A 281 8.96 -10.33 -18.35
N HIS A 282 8.35 -10.68 -19.47
CA HIS A 282 8.47 -12.01 -20.06
C HIS A 282 7.96 -13.18 -19.20
N ASP A 283 7.20 -12.92 -18.14
CA ASP A 283 6.75 -13.92 -17.18
C ASP A 283 5.22 -14.12 -17.19
N LYS A 284 4.75 -15.19 -16.53
CA LYS A 284 3.33 -15.52 -16.37
C LYS A 284 3.02 -15.83 -14.92
N LEU A 285 1.88 -15.33 -14.44
CA LEU A 285 1.38 -15.63 -13.11
C LEU A 285 0.04 -16.34 -13.18
N VAL A 286 -0.10 -17.41 -12.41
CA VAL A 286 -1.35 -18.13 -12.27
C VAL A 286 -2.04 -17.67 -10.99
N VAL A 287 -3.23 -17.07 -11.14
CA VAL A 287 -4.11 -16.67 -10.05
C VAL A 287 -5.16 -17.75 -9.87
N ASP A 288 -5.05 -18.48 -8.77
CA ASP A 288 -5.94 -19.57 -8.41
C ASP A 288 -6.93 -19.17 -7.31
N GLN A 289 -7.76 -20.15 -6.95
CA GLN A 289 -8.77 -20.04 -5.91
C GLN A 289 -9.77 -18.90 -6.15
N LEU A 290 -10.22 -18.74 -7.39
CA LEU A 290 -11.28 -17.79 -7.73
C LEU A 290 -12.63 -18.52 -7.76
N SER A 291 -13.66 -17.89 -7.22
CA SER A 291 -15.04 -18.37 -7.41
C SER A 291 -15.44 -18.24 -8.89
N ASN A 292 -16.44 -19.02 -9.31
CA ASN A 292 -17.07 -18.78 -10.60
C ASN A 292 -17.70 -17.37 -10.63
N GLY A 293 -17.54 -16.64 -11.74
CA GLY A 293 -18.04 -15.27 -11.87
C GLY A 293 -17.42 -14.50 -13.04
N LYS A 294 -17.82 -13.24 -13.19
CA LYS A 294 -17.26 -12.33 -14.20
C LYS A 294 -16.21 -11.42 -13.59
N TYR A 295 -15.04 -11.38 -14.22
CA TYR A 295 -13.90 -10.60 -13.77
C TYR A 295 -13.49 -9.57 -14.81
N GLU A 296 -13.09 -8.39 -14.34
CA GLU A 296 -12.46 -7.35 -15.12
C GLU A 296 -10.98 -7.26 -14.70
N ILE A 297 -10.09 -7.31 -15.68
CA ILE A 297 -8.65 -7.21 -15.45
C ILE A 297 -8.21 -5.80 -15.83
N ARG A 298 -7.66 -5.08 -14.86
CA ARG A 298 -7.08 -3.74 -15.06
C ARG A 298 -5.58 -3.85 -14.83
N TYR A 299 -4.78 -3.34 -15.76
CA TYR A 299 -3.34 -3.46 -15.66
C TYR A 299 -2.65 -2.13 -15.97
N GLN A 300 -1.45 -1.96 -15.42
CA GLN A 300 -0.59 -0.81 -15.64
C GLN A 300 0.85 -1.29 -15.79
N ASN A 301 1.53 -0.83 -16.84
CA ASN A 301 2.96 -1.10 -17.03
C ASN A 301 3.78 -0.27 -16.05
N LEU A 302 4.78 -0.89 -15.44
CA LEU A 302 5.67 -0.27 -14.47
C LEU A 302 7.03 -0.01 -15.11
N ASN A 303 7.31 1.26 -15.37
CA ASN A 303 8.62 1.71 -15.84
C ASN A 303 9.55 1.94 -14.64
N LEU A 304 10.12 0.86 -14.09
CA LEU A 304 11.00 0.90 -12.91
C LEU A 304 12.42 1.45 -13.19
N GLY A 305 12.59 2.24 -14.26
CA GLY A 305 13.86 2.88 -14.60
C GLY A 305 14.99 1.93 -15.05
N ALA A 306 14.76 0.63 -15.06
CA ALA A 306 15.71 -0.37 -15.54
C ALA A 306 15.73 -0.39 -17.08
N GLY A 307 16.47 0.54 -17.66
CA GLY A 307 16.92 0.47 -19.05
C GLY A 307 16.22 1.42 -20.02
N GLN A 308 16.59 2.70 -19.99
CA GLN A 308 16.54 3.57 -21.19
C GLN A 308 17.51 3.11 -22.30
N SER A 309 17.91 1.84 -22.34
CA SER A 309 18.86 1.30 -23.32
C SER A 309 18.24 1.05 -24.70
N GLY A 310 16.92 1.22 -24.86
CA GLY A 310 16.21 1.05 -26.12
C GLY A 310 15.83 2.37 -26.84
N CYS A 311 15.90 3.51 -26.16
CA CYS A 311 15.53 4.80 -26.74
C CYS A 311 16.74 5.40 -27.47
N THR A 312 17.11 4.83 -28.62
CA THR A 312 17.97 5.57 -29.56
C THR A 312 17.13 6.69 -30.17
N HIS A 313 17.31 7.93 -29.71
CA HIS A 313 16.86 9.11 -30.45
C HIS A 313 17.47 9.05 -31.85
N LYS A 314 16.68 8.62 -32.85
CA LYS A 314 16.99 8.91 -34.24
C LYS A 314 16.69 10.39 -34.46
N ASN A 315 17.67 11.23 -34.14
CA ASN A 315 17.74 12.55 -34.74
C ASN A 315 18.13 12.35 -36.20
N GLY A 316 17.17 12.53 -37.11
CA GLY A 316 17.36 12.55 -38.55
C GLY A 316 16.38 13.54 -39.16
#